data_AF-A0A812PV50-F1
#
_entry.id   AF-A0A812PV50-F1
#
_cell.length_a   1.000
_cell.length_b   1.000
_cell.length_c   1.000
_cell.angle_alpha   90.00
_cell.angle_beta   90.00
_cell.angle_gamma   90.00
#
_symmetry.space_group_name_H-M   'P 1'
#
loop_
_entity.id
_entity.type
_entity.pdbx_description
1 polymer ?
#
loop_
_entity_poly.entity_id
_entity_poly.type
_entity_poly.pdbx_seq_one_letter_code
_entity_poly.pdbx_strand_id
1 'polypeptide(L)'
;MEGFSIQKHEIIFEGFLVRQANYLQEWRRQWCVLTPEYFCSFKSRSDYTNPTTVIRLDQCLSISSDPASDGPGASFCVTTREQVMWLLAETPHLRNNWMARLGRQLLPCDEFA
;
A
#
# COMPACT_ATOMS: atom_id res chain seq x y z
N MET A 1 -4.74 25.73 1.56
CA MET A 1 -4.17 24.36 1.51
C MET A 1 -5.31 23.46 1.14
N GLU A 2 -5.36 23.01 -0.12
CA GLU A 2 -6.41 22.09 -0.55
C GLU A 2 -6.25 20.76 0.21
N GLY A 3 -7.35 20.25 0.77
CA GLY A 3 -7.34 19.03 1.56
C GLY A 3 -7.13 17.82 0.65
N PHE A 4 -6.14 16.97 0.98
CA PHE A 4 -5.95 15.70 0.29
C PHE A 4 -7.21 14.82 0.49
N SER A 5 -7.83 14.41 -0.62
CA SER A 5 -8.96 13.49 -0.64
C SER A 5 -8.88 12.59 -1.86
N ILE A 6 -9.23 11.31 -1.71
CA ILE A 6 -9.30 10.36 -2.83
C ILE A 6 -10.74 10.27 -3.31
N GLN A 7 -10.95 10.37 -4.63
CA GLN A 7 -12.25 10.12 -5.22
C GLN A 7 -12.48 8.62 -5.39
N LYS A 8 -13.67 8.14 -5.07
CA LYS A 8 -13.98 6.70 -5.11
C LYS A 8 -13.77 6.06 -6.48
N HIS A 9 -13.95 6.83 -7.56
CA HIS A 9 -13.77 6.34 -8.93
C HIS A 9 -12.30 6.14 -9.32
N GLU A 10 -11.35 6.71 -8.56
CA GLU A 10 -9.91 6.55 -8.76
C GLU A 10 -9.37 5.30 -8.07
N ILE A 11 -10.19 4.64 -7.24
CA ILE A 11 -9.75 3.50 -6.44
C ILE A 11 -9.63 2.27 -7.34
N ILE A 12 -8.39 1.80 -7.52
CA ILE A 12 -8.07 0.54 -8.20
C ILE A 12 -8.32 -0.64 -7.26
N PHE A 13 -7.96 -0.48 -5.99
CA PHE A 13 -8.13 -1.52 -4.98
C PHE A 13 -8.17 -0.94 -3.58
N GLU A 14 -8.97 -1.54 -2.71
CA GLU A 14 -9.04 -1.15 -1.32
C GLU A 14 -9.33 -2.36 -0.43
N GLY A 15 -8.86 -2.30 0.82
CA GLY A 15 -8.98 -3.40 1.75
C GLY A 15 -8.17 -3.20 3.01
N PHE A 16 -8.41 -4.05 4.00
CA PHE A 16 -7.64 -4.01 5.23
C PHE A 16 -6.26 -4.63 5.04
N LEU A 17 -5.25 -3.93 5.52
CA LEU A 17 -3.90 -4.44 5.72
C LEU A 17 -3.47 -4.15 7.16
N VAL A 18 -2.64 -5.02 7.70
CA VAL A 18 -1.98 -4.79 8.98
C VAL A 18 -0.57 -4.27 8.69
N ARG A 19 -0.23 -3.11 9.24
CA ARG A 19 1.04 -2.44 9.03
C ARG A 19 1.69 -2.16 10.38
N GLN A 20 3.02 -2.26 10.46
CA GLN A 20 3.75 -1.74 11.60
C GLN A 20 3.83 -0.21 11.55
N ALA A 21 3.44 0.46 12.64
CA ALA A 21 3.57 1.91 12.77
C ALA A 21 5.04 2.29 13.01
N ASN A 22 5.57 3.21 12.19
CA ASN A 22 7.00 3.60 12.20
C ASN A 22 7.52 4.06 13.59
N TYR A 23 6.67 4.70 14.40
CA TYR A 23 7.08 5.30 15.68
C TYR A 23 6.82 4.43 16.91
N LEU A 24 5.78 3.60 16.87
CA LEU A 24 5.29 2.86 18.05
C LEU A 24 5.62 1.37 17.98
N GLN A 25 6.19 0.89 16.87
CA GLN A 25 6.46 -0.53 16.59
C GLN A 25 5.24 -1.47 16.72
N GLU A 26 4.04 -0.92 16.90
CA GLU A 26 2.77 -1.64 16.97
C GLU A 26 2.25 -1.99 15.57
N TRP A 27 1.71 -3.19 15.41
CA TRP A 27 0.97 -3.59 14.22
C TRP A 27 -0.47 -3.11 14.31
N ARG A 28 -0.90 -2.32 13.33
CA ARG A 28 -2.25 -1.72 13.29
C ARG A 28 -2.96 -2.10 12.00
N ARG A 29 -4.21 -2.52 12.12
CA ARG A 29 -5.10 -2.76 10.98
C ARG A 29 -5.62 -1.43 10.46
N GLN A 30 -5.34 -1.13 9.20
CA GLN A 30 -5.76 0.11 8.55
C GLN A 30 -6.49 -0.20 7.24
N TRP A 31 -7.37 0.71 6.84
CA TRP A 31 -8.00 0.64 5.52
C TRP A 31 -7.03 1.20 4.49
N CYS A 32 -6.48 0.34 3.64
CA CYS A 32 -5.56 0.74 2.59
C CYS A 32 -6.30 0.94 1.27
N VAL A 33 -5.85 1.92 0.50
CA VAL A 33 -6.41 2.31 -0.80
C VAL A 33 -5.27 2.49 -1.79
N LEU A 34 -5.41 1.88 -2.95
CA LEU A 34 -4.55 2.07 -4.11
C LEU A 34 -5.30 2.84 -5.19
N THR A 35 -4.69 3.93 -5.65
CA THR A 35 -5.09 4.69 -6.85
C THR A 35 -3.97 4.63 -7.89
N PRO A 36 -4.13 5.22 -9.09
CA PRO A 36 -3.03 5.28 -10.07
C PRO A 36 -1.81 6.05 -9.57
N GLU A 37 -1.99 7.00 -8.65
CA GLU A 37 -0.92 7.90 -8.20
C GLU A 37 -0.44 7.61 -6.77
N TYR A 38 -1.31 7.04 -5.93
CA TYR A 38 -1.07 6.94 -4.50
C TYR A 38 -1.37 5.55 -3.93
N PHE A 39 -0.59 5.17 -2.93
CA PHE A 39 -0.94 4.16 -1.95
C PHE A 39 -1.16 4.82 -0.60
N CYS A 40 -2.38 4.73 -0.07
CA CYS A 40 -2.82 5.45 1.12
C CYS A 40 -3.36 4.51 2.19
N SER A 41 -3.34 4.96 3.45
CA SER A 41 -4.02 4.28 4.56
C SER A 41 -4.90 5.22 5.36
N PHE A 42 -6.02 4.71 5.87
CA PHE A 42 -7.05 5.43 6.60
C PHE A 42 -7.43 4.71 7.89
N LYS A 43 -7.96 5.45 8.86
CA LYS A 43 -8.44 4.91 10.14
C LYS A 43 -9.73 4.11 9.99
N SER A 44 -10.59 4.49 9.04
CA SER A 44 -11.90 3.89 8.79
C SER A 44 -12.09 3.60 7.31
N ARG A 45 -12.99 2.67 7.02
CA ARG A 45 -13.48 2.41 5.67
C ARG A 45 -14.40 3.56 5.22
N SER A 46 -14.40 3.85 3.92
CA SER A 46 -15.30 4.82 3.27
C SER A 46 -15.11 6.29 3.67
N ASP A 47 -14.14 6.59 4.54
CA ASP A 47 -13.64 7.94 4.73
C ASP A 47 -12.29 8.05 4.00
N TYR A 48 -12.35 8.70 2.84
CA TYR A 48 -11.18 8.92 1.98
C TYR A 48 -10.59 10.32 2.18
N THR A 49 -10.93 10.97 3.29
CA THR A 49 -10.36 12.24 3.73
C THR A 49 -9.29 11.99 4.79
N ASN A 50 -8.32 12.89 4.89
CA ASN A 50 -7.34 12.90 5.97
C ASN A 50 -6.60 11.55 6.19
N PRO A 51 -5.86 11.07 5.18
CA PRO A 51 -5.12 9.80 5.25
C PRO A 51 -4.12 9.80 6.41
N THR A 52 -3.95 8.64 7.02
CA THR A 52 -2.89 8.41 8.03
C THR A 52 -1.51 8.26 7.38
N THR A 53 -1.46 7.78 6.14
CA THR A 53 -0.22 7.72 5.36
C THR A 53 -0.56 7.88 3.90
N VAL A 54 0.29 8.64 3.21
CA VAL A 54 0.25 8.86 1.76
C VAL A 54 1.61 8.49 1.23
N ILE A 55 1.64 7.58 0.25
CA ILE A 55 2.83 7.27 -0.54
C ILE A 55 2.49 7.59 -1.98
N ARG A 56 3.36 8.36 -2.65
CA ARG A 56 3.28 8.53 -4.09
C ARG A 56 3.93 7.32 -4.77
N LEU A 57 3.26 6.76 -5.76
CA LEU A 57 3.76 5.55 -6.44
C LEU A 57 5.02 5.83 -7.25
N ASP A 58 5.24 7.08 -7.69
CA ASP A 58 6.49 7.51 -8.33
C ASP A 58 7.72 7.49 -7.40
N GLN A 59 7.52 7.42 -6.09
CA GLN A 59 8.59 7.29 -5.08
C GLN A 59 8.84 5.83 -4.66
N CYS A 60 8.00 4.91 -5.10
CA CYS A 60 8.15 3.50 -4.81
C CYS A 60 9.22 2.89 -5.72
N LEU A 61 10.13 2.12 -5.13
CA LEU A 61 11.26 1.49 -5.80
C LEU A 61 10.99 0.03 -6.11
N SER A 62 10.37 -0.69 -5.18
CA SER A 62 10.13 -2.12 -5.32
C SER A 62 8.99 -2.61 -4.43
N ILE A 63 8.38 -3.72 -4.83
CA ILE A 63 7.48 -4.52 -4.00
C ILE A 63 8.10 -5.92 -3.91
N SER A 64 8.26 -6.44 -2.70
CA SER A 64 8.78 -7.79 -2.51
C SER A 64 7.97 -8.55 -1.47
N SER A 65 7.90 -9.86 -1.66
CA SER A 65 7.56 -10.79 -0.60
C SER A 65 8.85 -11.20 0.08
N ASP A 66 8.92 -11.15 1.40
CA ASP A 66 10.09 -11.67 2.13
C ASP A 66 9.93 -13.17 2.37
N PRO A 67 10.80 -14.02 1.80
CA PRO A 67 10.79 -15.45 2.05
C PRO A 67 11.46 -15.84 3.38
N ALA A 68 12.24 -14.95 3.99
CA ALA A 68 13.04 -15.21 5.19
C ALA A 68 12.37 -14.75 6.49
N SER A 69 11.27 -14.01 6.38
CA SER A 69 10.44 -13.64 7.53
C SER A 69 9.67 -14.87 8.01
N ASP A 70 9.91 -15.31 9.24
CA ASP A 70 9.00 -16.13 10.07
C ASP A 70 7.66 -15.40 10.37
N GLY A 71 7.23 -14.53 9.45
CA GLY A 71 6.02 -13.76 9.55
C GLY A 71 4.79 -14.57 9.12
N PRO A 72 3.59 -14.13 9.50
CA PRO A 72 2.34 -14.72 9.04
C PRO A 72 2.31 -14.73 7.51
N GLY A 73 1.99 -15.89 6.91
CA GLY A 73 2.28 -16.27 5.51
C GLY A 73 1.65 -15.44 4.36
N ALA A 74 1.15 -14.23 4.65
CA ALA A 74 0.56 -13.28 3.72
C ALA A 74 1.22 -11.88 3.81
N SER A 75 2.49 -11.80 4.24
CA SER A 75 3.27 -10.56 4.32
C SER A 75 3.92 -10.17 2.99
N PHE A 76 4.10 -8.86 2.80
CA PHE A 76 4.87 -8.24 1.71
C PHE A 76 5.36 -6.87 2.17
N CYS A 77 6.31 -6.27 1.45
CA CYS A 77 6.73 -4.90 1.71
C CYS A 77 6.77 -4.04 0.45
N VAL A 78 6.60 -2.74 0.68
CA VAL A 78 6.76 -1.68 -0.32
C VAL A 78 7.95 -0.84 0.12
N THR A 79 8.95 -0.72 -0.74
CA THR A 79 10.15 0.08 -0.49
C THR A 79 10.02 1.39 -1.24
N THR A 80 10.16 2.51 -0.53
CA THR A 80 10.31 3.84 -1.11
C THR A 80 11.72 4.35 -0.87
N ARG A 81 12.05 5.53 -1.41
CA ARG A 81 13.35 6.19 -1.11
C ARG A 81 13.53 6.54 0.37
N GLU A 82 12.43 6.67 1.11
CA GLU A 82 12.45 7.15 2.50
C GLU A 82 12.28 6.02 3.52
N GLN A 83 11.57 4.96 3.17
CA GLN A 83 11.19 3.92 4.13
C GLN A 83 10.84 2.57 3.47
N VAL A 84 10.92 1.51 4.26
CA VAL A 84 10.36 0.19 3.94
C VAL A 84 9.09 0.00 4.76
N MET A 85 7.98 -0.29 4.10
CA MET A 85 6.70 -0.53 4.75
C MET A 85 6.34 -2.01 4.69
N TRP A 86 6.28 -2.65 5.86
CA TRP A 86 5.81 -4.02 6.00
C TRP A 86 4.28 -4.06 6.12
N LEU A 87 3.68 -4.90 5.30
CA LEU A 87 2.23 -5.06 5.17
C LEU A 87 1.87 -6.54 5.27
N LEU A 88 0.79 -6.81 5.98
CA LEU A 88 0.23 -8.15 6.14
C LEU A 88 -1.21 -8.15 5.66
N ALA A 89 -1.49 -8.98 4.66
CA ALA A 89 -2.85 -9.25 4.21
C ALA A 89 -3.49 -10.36 5.04
N GLU A 90 -4.82 -10.43 5.02
CA GLU A 90 -5.58 -11.47 5.71
C GLU A 90 -5.35 -12.86 5.10
N THR A 91 -5.11 -12.93 3.79
CA THR A 91 -4.86 -14.19 3.08
C THR A 91 -3.72 -14.03 2.06
N PRO A 92 -3.02 -15.12 1.71
CA PRO A 92 -2.02 -15.09 0.64
C PRO A 92 -2.61 -14.66 -0.71
N HIS A 93 -3.88 -14.99 -0.97
CA HIS A 93 -4.58 -14.54 -2.17
C HIS A 93 -4.76 -13.01 -2.21
N LEU A 94 -5.13 -12.40 -1.08
CA LEU A 94 -5.22 -10.94 -0.96
C LEU A 94 -3.84 -10.29 -1.08
N ARG A 95 -2.80 -10.86 -0.46
CA ARG A 95 -1.41 -10.41 -0.65
C ARG A 95 -1.04 -10.36 -2.12
N ASN A 96 -1.23 -11.45 -2.85
CA ASN A 96 -0.87 -11.53 -4.27
C ASN A 96 -1.68 -10.53 -5.11
N ASN A 97 -2.95 -10.30 -4.77
CA ASN A 97 -3.80 -9.27 -5.39
C ASN A 97 -3.27 -7.84 -5.16
N TRP A 98 -2.80 -7.54 -3.95
CA TRP A 98 -2.16 -6.25 -3.64
C TRP A 98 -0.86 -6.10 -4.43
N MET A 99 0.04 -7.07 -4.34
CA MET A 99 1.34 -7.04 -5.03
C MET A 99 1.19 -6.90 -6.55
N ALA A 100 0.27 -7.65 -7.17
CA ALA A 100 0.05 -7.60 -8.61
C ALA A 100 -0.46 -6.23 -9.09
N ARG A 101 -1.37 -5.60 -8.32
CA ARG A 101 -1.93 -4.30 -8.69
C ARG A 101 -0.93 -3.16 -8.43
N LEU A 102 -0.26 -3.18 -7.28
CA LEU A 102 0.81 -2.23 -6.97
C LEU A 102 1.93 -2.36 -8.02
N GLY A 103 2.36 -3.57 -8.36
CA GLY A 103 3.41 -3.82 -9.34
C GLY A 103 3.08 -3.24 -10.73
N ARG A 104 1.81 -3.33 -11.15
CA ARG A 104 1.36 -2.69 -12.40
C ARG A 104 1.45 -1.16 -12.39
N GLN A 105 1.41 -0.53 -11.21
CA GLN A 105 1.58 0.93 -11.09
C GLN A 105 3.05 1.35 -11.00
N LEU A 106 3.96 0.43 -10.65
CA LEU A 106 5.40 0.73 -10.53
C LEU A 106 6.19 0.56 -11.82
N LEU A 107 5.62 -0.17 -12.79
CA LEU A 107 6.23 -0.27 -14.11
C LEU A 107 5.97 1.04 -14.87
N PRO A 108 7.01 1.76 -15.33
CA PRO A 108 6.79 2.91 -16.19
C PRO A 108 6.08 2.44 -17.47
N CYS A 109 5.03 3.16 -17.85
CA CYS A 109 4.37 3.03 -19.15
C CYS A 109 5.26 3.69 -20.24
N ASP A 110 6.50 3.22 -20.40
CA ASP A 110 7.41 3.70 -21.45
C ASP A 110 8.47 2.61 -21.75
N GLU A 111 8.01 1.44 -22.17
CA GLU A 111 8.78 0.60 -23.08
C GLU A 111 7.78 0.12 -24.14
N PHE A 112 8.13 0.27 -25.42
CA PHE A 112 7.29 0.10 -26.63
C PHE A 112 6.51 1.34 -27.11
N ALA A 113 7.22 2.45 -27.32
CA ALA A 113 6.96 3.36 -28.43
C ALA A 113 8.08 3.22 -29.47
#